data_AF-A0A936BRS5-F1
#
_entry.id   AF-A0A936BRS5-F1
#
_cell.length_a   1.000
_cell.length_b   1.000
_cell.length_c   1.000
_cell.angle_alpha   90.00
_cell.angle_beta   90.00
_cell.angle_gamma   90.00
#
_symmetry.space_group_name_H-M   'P 1'
#
loop_
_entity.id
_entity.type
_entity.pdbx_description
1 polymer ?
#
loop_
_entity_poly.entity_id
_entity_poly.type
_entity_poly.pdbx_seq_one_letter_code
_entity_poly.pdbx_strand_id
1 'polypeptide(L)'
;MRPNVLRATLALLLLAPTAGCTRLPPAEHAAALATTLSEIRAQCPADPTAEQATDLAKPAKQAAKAYTALVKLQERHPQDIAVAAARTQAEPVYAEVRRIHRLATERHDLADLMGSLTVRGYRAARSVAVPKLLATFATAARQAATTDSAKLPTLVRQAAEIAALLADIRPDSSKFQPALFTNADWLLAAERIESFNRNEPPEFALGLGLAYALLGKSGLALVEFERTAPERFADPAHAVFVPLARAVVFSRLGFIELAALEASKISEDTEQGRQLLAAAHAGLAYFYTSEKDWKQVDRELALAVRAWPNNPLVVFLTGERLLADGRTEQALETLTRATAGTEGAWLAPLIEQRVRTVRDSSGAPPPLAFDSAFTVKCTLRLLIHEAKQSGAGRKLAGILEAAQLLPSALEGSDPERPVAETPQ
;
A
#
# COMPACT_ATOMS: atom_id res chain seq x y z
N MET A 1 20.35 -29.63 -14.73
CA MET A 1 20.56 -30.74 -13.76
C MET A 1 19.26 -31.55 -13.66
N ARG A 2 19.36 -32.88 -13.58
CA ARG A 2 18.32 -33.83 -14.04
C ARG A 2 17.05 -33.88 -13.15
N PRO A 3 15.83 -33.70 -13.71
CA PRO A 3 14.55 -33.84 -12.97
C PRO A 3 14.19 -35.27 -12.52
N ASN A 4 15.03 -36.26 -12.87
CA ASN A 4 14.75 -37.68 -12.61
C ASN A 4 15.16 -38.16 -11.21
N VAL A 5 16.07 -37.47 -10.52
CA VAL A 5 16.51 -37.88 -9.17
C VAL A 5 15.43 -37.56 -8.13
N LEU A 6 14.75 -36.42 -8.27
CA LEU A 6 13.68 -35.98 -7.35
C LEU A 6 12.45 -36.89 -7.39
N ARG A 7 12.11 -37.46 -8.56
CA ARG A 7 11.00 -38.42 -8.68
C ARG A 7 11.29 -39.72 -7.93
N ALA A 8 12.55 -40.14 -7.85
CA ALA A 8 12.95 -41.37 -7.15
C ALA A 8 12.89 -41.19 -5.62
N THR A 9 13.40 -40.08 -5.08
CA THR A 9 13.39 -39.82 -3.62
C THR A 9 11.97 -39.56 -3.09
N LEU A 10 11.13 -38.84 -3.84
CA LEU A 10 9.75 -38.55 -3.43
C LEU A 10 8.82 -39.78 -3.58
N ALA A 11 9.07 -40.64 -4.57
CA ALA A 11 8.32 -41.90 -4.72
C ALA A 11 8.64 -42.90 -3.59
N LEU A 12 9.89 -42.92 -3.10
CA LEU A 12 10.29 -43.78 -1.98
C LEU A 12 9.65 -43.39 -0.64
N LEU A 13 9.34 -42.11 -0.42
CA LEU A 13 8.65 -41.65 0.79
C LEU A 13 7.11 -41.75 0.71
N LEU A 14 6.52 -41.79 -0.50
CA LEU A 14 5.06 -41.87 -0.70
C LEU A 14 4.53 -43.30 -0.97
N LEU A 15 5.38 -44.26 -1.35
CA LEU A 15 4.99 -45.67 -1.61
C LEU A 15 5.17 -46.62 -0.40
N ALA A 16 5.60 -46.10 0.75
CA ALA A 16 5.84 -46.87 1.97
C ALA A 16 4.60 -47.40 2.77
N PRO A 17 3.31 -47.14 2.47
CA PRO A 17 2.25 -47.69 3.32
C PRO A 17 1.87 -49.16 3.01
N THR A 18 2.43 -49.81 2.00
CA THR A 18 1.99 -51.18 1.61
C THR A 18 2.99 -52.30 1.86
N ALA A 19 4.19 -52.00 2.35
CA ALA A 19 5.21 -53.01 2.65
C ALA A 19 5.83 -52.80 4.03
N GLY A 20 5.09 -53.10 5.11
CA GLY A 20 5.65 -53.34 6.45
C GLY A 20 6.72 -52.34 6.95
N CYS A 21 6.60 -51.05 6.63
CA CYS A 21 7.66 -50.09 6.90
C CYS A 21 7.72 -49.75 8.40
N THR A 22 8.87 -50.06 9.02
CA THR A 22 9.30 -49.45 10.27
C THR A 22 9.12 -47.94 10.16
N ARG A 23 8.21 -47.35 10.96
CA ARG A 23 8.07 -45.91 11.05
C ARG A 23 9.42 -45.34 11.46
N LEU A 24 9.96 -44.41 10.67
CA LEU A 24 11.17 -43.68 11.04
C LEU A 24 10.99 -43.10 12.45
N PRO A 25 12.04 -43.11 13.28
CA PRO A 25 12.06 -42.36 14.53
C PRO A 25 11.61 -40.91 14.30
N PRO A 26 10.84 -40.29 15.22
CA PRO A 26 10.33 -38.93 15.04
C PRO A 26 11.42 -37.90 14.67
N ALA A 27 12.60 -37.99 15.30
CA ALA A 27 13.74 -37.14 14.98
C ALA A 27 14.23 -37.28 13.54
N GLU A 28 14.35 -38.52 13.02
CA GLU A 28 14.78 -38.78 11.64
C GLU A 28 13.72 -38.32 10.63
N HIS A 29 12.44 -38.54 10.94
CA HIS A 29 11.34 -38.06 10.10
C HIS A 29 11.30 -36.52 10.05
N ALA A 30 11.51 -35.85 11.19
CA ALA A 30 11.57 -34.40 11.25
C ALA A 30 12.75 -33.85 10.44
N ALA A 31 13.93 -34.47 10.55
CA ALA A 31 15.11 -34.11 9.76
C ALA A 31 14.85 -34.27 8.26
N ALA A 32 14.25 -35.38 7.82
CA ALA A 32 13.92 -35.61 6.42
C ALA A 32 12.94 -34.56 5.85
N LEU A 33 11.94 -34.15 6.64
CA LEU A 33 11.01 -33.08 6.27
C LEU A 33 11.72 -31.72 6.14
N ALA A 34 12.64 -31.40 7.05
CA ALA A 34 13.44 -30.19 6.99
C ALA A 34 14.38 -30.18 5.76
N THR A 35 15.03 -31.31 5.45
CA THR A 35 15.85 -31.46 4.23
C THR A 35 15.00 -31.28 2.98
N THR A 36 13.80 -31.87 2.93
CA THR A 36 12.86 -31.71 1.80
C THR A 36 12.52 -30.24 1.57
N LEU A 37 12.29 -29.45 2.64
CA LEU A 37 12.02 -28.02 2.53
C LEU A 37 13.21 -27.25 1.95
N SER A 38 14.42 -27.55 2.39
CA SER A 38 15.65 -26.94 1.86
C SER A 38 15.88 -27.29 0.39
N GLU A 39 15.61 -28.53 -0.02
CA GLU A 39 15.69 -28.95 -1.43
C GLU A 39 14.65 -28.24 -2.31
N ILE A 40 13.42 -28.08 -1.82
CA ILE A 40 12.38 -27.32 -2.52
C ILE A 40 12.81 -25.85 -2.66
N ARG A 41 13.34 -25.24 -1.60
CA ARG A 41 13.82 -23.86 -1.63
C ARG A 41 14.95 -23.66 -2.63
N ALA A 42 15.88 -24.61 -2.73
CA ALA A 42 17.00 -24.56 -3.69
C ALA A 42 16.54 -24.57 -5.16
N GLN A 43 15.33 -25.07 -5.45
CA GLN A 43 14.74 -25.09 -6.79
C GLN A 43 13.98 -23.80 -7.12
N CYS A 44 13.66 -22.99 -6.11
CA CYS A 44 12.92 -21.75 -6.29
C CYS A 44 13.88 -20.60 -6.64
N PRO A 45 13.58 -19.78 -7.67
CA PRO A 45 14.38 -18.60 -7.99
C PRO A 45 14.29 -17.59 -6.84
N ALA A 46 15.35 -16.80 -6.64
CA ALA A 46 15.34 -15.74 -5.62
C ALA A 46 14.37 -14.60 -5.98
N ASP A 47 14.21 -14.31 -7.27
CA ASP A 47 13.36 -13.26 -7.81
C ASP A 47 12.49 -13.81 -8.97
N PRO A 48 11.28 -14.33 -8.67
CA PRO A 48 10.44 -15.03 -9.65
C PRO A 48 9.71 -14.08 -10.60
N THR A 49 9.62 -14.40 -11.89
CA THR A 49 8.83 -13.61 -12.86
C THR A 49 7.33 -13.96 -12.80
N ALA A 50 6.49 -13.13 -13.43
CA ALA A 50 5.05 -13.39 -13.58
C ALA A 50 4.76 -14.74 -14.27
N GLU A 51 5.54 -15.10 -15.29
CA GLU A 51 5.38 -16.36 -16.04
C GLU A 51 5.66 -17.60 -15.18
N GLN A 52 6.45 -17.46 -14.12
CA GLN A 52 6.84 -18.56 -13.23
C GLN A 52 5.77 -18.87 -12.15
N ALA A 53 4.69 -18.09 -12.05
CA ALA A 53 3.66 -18.28 -11.01
C ALA A 53 3.06 -19.70 -11.02
N THR A 54 2.73 -20.22 -12.21
CA THR A 54 2.14 -21.56 -12.38
C THR A 54 3.13 -22.65 -12.00
N ASP A 55 4.39 -22.53 -12.44
CA ASP A 55 5.43 -23.53 -12.17
C ASP A 55 5.79 -23.62 -10.68
N LEU A 56 5.70 -22.50 -9.96
CA LEU A 56 6.01 -22.42 -8.53
C LEU A 56 4.88 -22.91 -7.61
N ALA A 57 3.65 -23.05 -8.12
CA ALA A 57 2.51 -23.52 -7.33
C ALA A 57 2.72 -24.94 -6.78
N LYS A 58 3.35 -25.82 -7.56
CA LYS A 58 3.61 -27.20 -7.15
C LYS A 58 4.69 -27.29 -6.04
N PRO A 59 5.88 -26.70 -6.19
CA PRO A 59 6.87 -26.58 -5.10
C PRO A 59 6.29 -25.97 -3.83
N ALA A 60 5.52 -24.88 -3.93
CA ALA A 60 4.89 -24.24 -2.78
C ALA A 60 3.91 -25.16 -2.04
N LYS A 61 3.06 -25.89 -2.78
CA LYS A 61 2.14 -26.89 -2.22
C LYS A 61 2.88 -28.03 -1.54
N GLN A 62 4.01 -28.48 -2.10
CA GLN A 62 4.85 -29.51 -1.48
C GLN A 62 5.50 -29.00 -0.19
N ALA A 63 6.01 -27.77 -0.19
CA ALA A 63 6.57 -27.15 1.01
C ALA A 63 5.52 -27.00 2.12
N ALA A 64 4.31 -26.53 1.77
CA ALA A 64 3.21 -26.43 2.73
C ALA A 64 2.83 -27.79 3.35
N LYS A 65 2.80 -28.85 2.55
CA LYS A 65 2.57 -30.22 3.05
C LYS A 65 3.67 -30.69 3.99
N ALA A 66 4.94 -30.50 3.62
CA ALA A 66 6.09 -30.91 4.44
C ALA A 66 6.12 -30.14 5.78
N TYR A 67 5.91 -28.82 5.74
CA TYR A 67 5.86 -28.00 6.95
C TYR A 67 4.67 -28.36 7.84
N THR A 68 3.48 -28.58 7.27
CA THR A 68 2.30 -29.02 8.03
C THR A 68 2.54 -30.39 8.69
N ALA A 69 3.21 -31.31 8.00
CA ALA A 69 3.58 -32.61 8.58
C ALA A 69 4.55 -32.44 9.76
N LEU A 70 5.50 -31.51 9.66
CA LEU A 70 6.46 -31.20 10.72
C LEU A 70 5.77 -30.57 11.94
N VAL A 71 4.82 -29.65 11.74
CA VAL A 71 4.00 -29.08 12.82
C VAL A 71 3.20 -30.18 13.53
N LYS A 72 2.50 -31.03 12.78
CA LYS A 72 1.74 -32.16 13.34
C LYS A 72 2.64 -33.17 14.07
N LEU A 73 3.88 -33.34 13.61
CA LEU A 73 4.84 -34.21 14.27
C LEU A 73 5.25 -33.64 15.63
N GLN A 74 5.51 -32.33 15.72
CA GLN A 74 5.80 -31.68 17.00
C GLN A 74 4.60 -31.70 17.95
N GLU A 75 3.37 -31.51 17.46
CA GLU A 75 2.15 -31.62 18.26
C GLU A 75 2.01 -33.01 18.91
N ARG A 76 2.40 -34.07 18.18
CA ARG A 76 2.40 -35.45 18.68
C ARG A 76 3.57 -35.77 19.60
N HIS A 77 4.69 -35.06 19.46
CA HIS A 77 5.93 -35.28 20.21
C HIS A 77 6.46 -33.97 20.81
N PRO A 78 5.72 -33.33 21.72
CA PRO A 78 6.05 -31.97 22.19
C PRO A 78 7.36 -31.90 23.00
N GLN A 79 7.79 -33.02 23.59
CA GLN A 79 9.01 -33.12 24.39
C GLN A 79 10.24 -33.52 23.56
N ASP A 80 10.09 -33.81 22.26
CA ASP A 80 11.21 -34.19 21.40
C ASP A 80 11.96 -32.93 20.93
N ILE A 81 13.12 -32.69 21.53
CA ILE A 81 13.98 -31.54 21.26
C ILE A 81 14.44 -31.53 19.79
N ALA A 82 14.68 -32.70 19.18
CA ALA A 82 15.15 -32.78 17.80
C ALA A 82 14.02 -32.40 16.81
N VAL A 83 12.78 -32.82 17.09
CA VAL A 83 11.61 -32.41 16.30
C VAL A 83 11.37 -30.90 16.41
N ALA A 84 11.46 -30.34 17.62
CA ALA A 84 11.34 -28.90 17.84
C ALA A 84 12.44 -28.11 17.12
N ALA A 85 13.70 -28.55 17.20
CA ALA A 85 14.83 -27.93 16.51
C ALA A 85 14.65 -27.97 14.98
N ALA A 86 14.24 -29.11 14.42
CA ALA A 86 13.97 -29.25 13.00
C ALA A 86 12.86 -28.29 12.51
N ARG A 87 11.78 -28.11 13.29
CA ARG A 87 10.74 -27.11 12.97
C ARG A 87 11.29 -25.69 12.98
N THR A 88 12.04 -25.32 14.01
CA THR A 88 12.62 -23.98 14.13
C THR A 88 13.55 -23.67 12.96
N GLN A 89 14.32 -24.65 12.49
CA GLN A 89 15.17 -24.51 11.30
C GLN A 89 14.36 -24.46 9.99
N ALA A 90 13.29 -25.25 9.89
CA ALA A 90 12.45 -25.34 8.70
C ALA A 90 11.51 -24.15 8.49
N GLU A 91 11.09 -23.47 9.57
CA GLU A 91 10.16 -22.32 9.52
C GLU A 91 10.64 -21.18 8.61
N PRO A 92 11.87 -20.64 8.72
CA PRO A 92 12.33 -19.58 7.82
C PRO A 92 12.44 -20.06 6.36
N VAL A 93 12.81 -21.33 6.13
CA VAL A 93 12.90 -21.90 4.78
C VAL A 93 11.52 -22.01 4.14
N TYR A 94 10.53 -22.51 4.88
CA TYR A 94 9.15 -22.58 4.43
C TYR A 94 8.56 -21.18 4.17
N ALA A 95 8.79 -20.23 5.08
CA ALA A 95 8.35 -18.85 4.92
C ALA A 95 8.88 -18.23 3.63
N GLU A 96 10.15 -18.46 3.31
CA GLU A 96 10.78 -17.97 2.09
C GLU A 96 10.21 -18.63 0.82
N VAL A 97 9.91 -19.94 0.83
CA VAL A 97 9.24 -20.61 -0.31
C VAL A 97 7.84 -20.03 -0.54
N ARG A 98 7.08 -19.81 0.54
CA ARG A 98 5.76 -19.16 0.48
C ARG A 98 5.88 -17.73 -0.07
N ARG A 99 6.88 -16.97 0.38
CA ARG A 99 7.19 -15.61 -0.10
C ARG A 99 7.43 -15.59 -1.61
N ILE A 100 8.32 -16.46 -2.11
CA ILE A 100 8.64 -16.56 -3.55
C ILE A 100 7.39 -16.90 -4.36
N HIS A 101 6.60 -17.88 -3.93
CA HIS A 101 5.37 -18.23 -4.64
C HIS A 101 4.35 -17.08 -4.67
N ARG A 102 4.16 -16.38 -3.54
CA ARG A 102 3.31 -15.19 -3.45
C ARG A 102 3.78 -14.10 -4.40
N LEU A 103 5.06 -13.74 -4.35
CA LEU A 103 5.64 -12.73 -5.23
C LEU A 103 5.44 -13.06 -6.73
N ALA A 104 5.60 -14.32 -7.12
CA ALA A 104 5.32 -14.75 -8.49
C ALA A 104 3.84 -14.55 -8.87
N THR A 105 2.93 -14.94 -7.97
CA THR A 105 1.48 -14.80 -8.13
C THR A 105 1.07 -13.34 -8.23
N GLU A 106 1.55 -12.49 -7.32
CA GLU A 106 1.27 -11.05 -7.32
C GLU A 106 1.80 -10.37 -8.61
N ARG A 107 2.95 -10.81 -9.13
CA ARG A 107 3.47 -10.33 -10.43
C ARG A 107 2.60 -10.76 -11.60
N HIS A 108 2.06 -11.97 -11.57
CA HIS A 108 1.10 -12.45 -12.56
C HIS A 108 -0.20 -11.63 -12.50
N ASP A 109 -0.77 -11.47 -11.31
CA ASP A 109 -1.99 -10.69 -11.09
C ASP A 109 -1.80 -9.21 -11.47
N LEU A 110 -0.62 -8.64 -11.21
CA LEU A 110 -0.25 -7.31 -11.67
C LEU A 110 -0.18 -7.25 -13.19
N ALA A 111 0.43 -8.24 -13.86
CA ALA A 111 0.49 -8.27 -15.31
C ALA A 111 -0.91 -8.34 -15.94
N ASP A 112 -1.82 -9.14 -15.36
CA ASP A 112 -3.22 -9.24 -15.77
C ASP A 112 -3.97 -7.92 -15.56
N LEU A 113 -3.80 -7.28 -14.40
CA LEU A 113 -4.37 -5.96 -14.11
C LEU A 113 -3.91 -4.92 -15.14
N MET A 114 -2.60 -4.87 -15.41
CA MET A 114 -2.00 -3.92 -16.34
C MET A 114 -2.34 -4.25 -17.81
N GLY A 115 -2.67 -5.50 -18.10
CA GLY A 115 -3.18 -6.00 -19.39
C GLY A 115 -4.69 -5.84 -19.59
N SER A 116 -5.43 -5.45 -18.54
CA SER A 116 -6.88 -5.27 -18.61
C SER A 116 -7.30 -4.25 -19.68
N LEU A 117 -8.50 -4.42 -20.24
CA LEU A 117 -9.06 -3.51 -21.25
C LEU A 117 -9.15 -2.07 -20.74
N THR A 118 -9.50 -1.88 -19.47
CA THR A 118 -9.59 -0.56 -18.83
C THR A 118 -8.24 0.13 -18.78
N VAL A 119 -7.19 -0.57 -18.34
CA VAL A 119 -5.83 0.01 -18.26
C VAL A 119 -5.26 0.28 -19.64
N ARG A 120 -5.45 -0.65 -20.60
CA ARG A 120 -5.03 -0.44 -22.00
C ARG A 120 -5.76 0.72 -22.67
N GLY A 121 -7.09 0.80 -22.47
CA GLY A 121 -7.91 1.89 -22.98
C GLY A 121 -7.48 3.24 -22.41
N TYR A 122 -7.23 3.30 -21.10
CA TYR A 122 -6.67 4.49 -20.46
C TYR A 122 -5.32 4.89 -21.05
N ARG A 123 -4.37 3.95 -21.14
CA ARG A 123 -3.04 4.19 -21.74
C ARG A 123 -3.15 4.77 -23.16
N ALA A 124 -4.06 4.23 -23.98
CA ALA A 124 -4.29 4.70 -25.33
C ALA A 124 -4.94 6.10 -25.38
N ALA A 125 -5.92 6.36 -24.51
CA ALA A 125 -6.67 7.61 -24.51
C ALA A 125 -5.96 8.76 -23.79
N ARG A 126 -5.01 8.46 -22.88
CA ARG A 126 -4.34 9.45 -22.02
C ARG A 126 -3.71 10.60 -22.81
N SER A 127 -3.05 10.31 -23.93
CA SER A 127 -2.38 11.32 -24.77
C SER A 127 -3.34 12.36 -25.34
N VAL A 128 -4.64 12.09 -25.33
CA VAL A 128 -5.69 13.03 -25.74
C VAL A 128 -6.43 13.60 -24.52
N ALA A 129 -6.76 12.74 -23.54
CA ALA A 129 -7.56 13.13 -22.38
C ALA A 129 -6.82 14.11 -21.45
N VAL A 130 -5.55 13.82 -21.13
CA VAL A 130 -4.76 14.64 -20.20
C VAL A 130 -4.50 16.04 -20.77
N PRO A 131 -4.09 16.21 -22.04
CA PRO A 131 -3.91 17.55 -22.59
C PRO A 131 -5.18 18.38 -22.65
N LYS A 132 -6.33 17.75 -22.93
CA LYS A 132 -7.63 18.43 -22.86
C LYS A 132 -7.97 18.88 -21.44
N LEU A 133 -7.74 18.02 -20.44
CA LEU A 133 -7.95 18.36 -19.03
C LEU A 133 -7.06 19.55 -18.62
N LEU A 134 -5.78 19.52 -18.98
CA LEU A 134 -4.84 20.63 -18.72
C LEU A 134 -5.28 21.93 -19.41
N ALA A 135 -5.75 21.86 -20.66
CA ALA A 135 -6.29 23.02 -21.36
C ALA A 135 -7.54 23.60 -20.68
N THR A 136 -8.41 22.74 -20.14
CA THR A 136 -9.58 23.16 -19.35
C THR A 136 -9.15 23.89 -18.07
N PHE A 137 -8.17 23.34 -17.33
CA PHE A 137 -7.61 23.98 -16.13
C PHE A 137 -6.96 25.33 -16.43
N ALA A 138 -6.15 25.42 -17.49
CA ALA A 138 -5.56 26.69 -17.92
C ALA A 138 -6.62 27.73 -18.30
N THR A 139 -7.68 27.30 -19.00
CA THR A 139 -8.80 28.18 -19.37
C THR A 139 -9.54 28.69 -18.15
N ALA A 140 -9.83 27.81 -17.18
CA ALA A 140 -10.46 28.19 -15.92
C ALA A 140 -9.61 29.19 -15.12
N ALA A 141 -8.29 28.99 -15.05
CA ALA A 141 -7.37 29.94 -14.43
C ALA A 141 -7.39 31.31 -15.11
N ARG A 142 -7.43 31.38 -16.45
CA ARG A 142 -7.60 32.66 -17.17
C ARG A 142 -8.93 33.35 -16.87
N GLN A 143 -10.00 32.58 -16.71
CA GLN A 143 -11.30 33.12 -16.32
C GLN A 143 -11.24 33.72 -14.91
N ALA A 144 -10.54 33.07 -13.97
CA ALA A 144 -10.28 33.62 -12.62
C ALA A 144 -9.38 34.86 -12.61
N ALA A 145 -8.55 35.06 -13.64
CA ALA A 145 -7.74 36.28 -13.79
C ALA A 145 -8.55 37.50 -14.27
N THR A 146 -9.67 37.28 -14.97
CA THR A 146 -10.49 38.33 -15.59
C THR A 146 -11.77 38.60 -14.83
N THR A 147 -12.28 37.59 -14.13
CA THR A 147 -13.49 37.64 -13.31
C THR A 147 -13.11 37.32 -11.88
N ASP A 148 -13.62 38.09 -10.93
CA ASP A 148 -13.50 37.77 -9.50
C ASP A 148 -13.84 36.29 -9.25
N SER A 149 -12.86 35.53 -8.75
CA SER A 149 -12.94 34.06 -8.63
C SER A 149 -14.12 33.63 -7.76
N ALA A 150 -14.55 34.46 -6.82
CA ALA A 150 -15.72 34.23 -5.98
C ALA A 150 -17.04 34.19 -6.78
N LYS A 151 -17.08 34.83 -7.96
CA LYS A 151 -18.26 34.94 -8.83
C LYS A 151 -18.31 33.87 -9.93
N LEU A 152 -17.27 33.07 -10.07
CA LEU A 152 -17.24 31.99 -11.07
C LEU A 152 -18.18 30.84 -10.69
N PRO A 153 -18.75 30.13 -11.68
CA PRO A 153 -19.44 28.86 -11.42
C PRO A 153 -18.54 27.89 -10.64
N THR A 154 -19.12 27.12 -9.72
CA THR A 154 -18.37 26.25 -8.78
C THR A 154 -17.34 25.36 -9.49
N LEU A 155 -17.72 24.70 -10.58
CA LEU A 155 -16.81 23.83 -11.34
C LEU A 155 -15.65 24.59 -11.98
N VAL A 156 -15.90 25.80 -12.50
CA VAL A 156 -14.86 26.64 -13.09
C VAL A 156 -13.91 27.14 -12.02
N ARG A 157 -14.44 27.57 -10.86
CA ARG A 157 -13.62 27.98 -9.72
C ARG A 157 -12.74 26.84 -9.24
N GLN A 158 -13.30 25.64 -9.06
CA GLN A 158 -12.54 24.45 -8.66
C GLN A 158 -11.46 24.07 -9.69
N ALA A 159 -11.79 24.13 -10.98
CA ALA A 159 -10.82 23.89 -12.04
C ALA A 159 -9.66 24.90 -12.03
N ALA A 160 -9.95 26.19 -11.75
CA ALA A 160 -8.93 27.22 -11.58
C ALA A 160 -8.06 26.97 -10.32
N GLU A 161 -8.68 26.58 -9.21
CA GLU A 161 -7.97 26.25 -7.97
C GLU A 161 -7.04 25.04 -8.15
N ILE A 162 -7.50 23.98 -8.84
CA ILE A 162 -6.65 22.83 -9.21
C ILE A 162 -5.49 23.28 -10.10
N ALA A 163 -5.74 24.16 -11.09
CA ALA A 163 -4.70 24.71 -11.94
C ALA A 163 -3.61 25.41 -11.12
N ALA A 164 -4.01 26.24 -10.16
CA ALA A 164 -3.09 26.96 -9.28
C ALA A 164 -2.28 26.03 -8.34
N LEU A 165 -2.93 25.02 -7.77
CA LEU A 165 -2.28 24.00 -6.94
C LEU A 165 -1.23 23.21 -7.73
N LEU A 166 -1.61 22.72 -8.92
CA LEU A 166 -0.71 21.97 -9.80
C LEU A 166 0.45 22.83 -10.33
N ALA A 167 0.16 24.10 -10.66
CA ALA A 167 1.17 25.08 -11.08
C ALA A 167 2.08 25.54 -9.93
N ASP A 168 1.80 25.14 -8.68
CA ASP A 168 2.60 25.47 -7.50
C ASP A 168 2.82 26.98 -7.35
N ILE A 169 1.71 27.71 -7.46
CA ILE A 169 1.72 29.16 -7.29
C ILE A 169 1.83 29.48 -5.80
N ARG A 170 2.89 30.21 -5.43
CA ARG A 170 3.27 30.55 -4.05
C ARG A 170 3.59 29.30 -3.19
N PRO A 171 4.67 28.55 -3.52
CA PRO A 171 5.08 27.33 -2.82
C PRO A 171 5.40 27.58 -1.33
N ASP A 172 5.68 28.84 -0.97
CA ASP A 172 6.01 29.22 0.40
C ASP A 172 4.79 29.43 1.33
N SER A 173 3.58 29.45 0.78
CA SER A 173 2.38 29.60 1.59
C SER A 173 2.02 28.28 2.29
N SER A 174 1.88 28.31 3.61
CA SER A 174 1.52 27.13 4.41
C SER A 174 0.06 26.66 4.20
N LYS A 175 -0.74 27.44 3.46
CA LYS A 175 -2.13 27.14 3.10
C LYS A 175 -2.44 27.73 1.73
N PHE A 176 -3.04 26.92 0.85
CA PHE A 176 -3.64 27.42 -0.37
C PHE A 176 -4.78 28.39 -0.05
N GLN A 177 -4.66 29.64 -0.48
CA GLN A 177 -5.64 30.71 -0.22
C GLN A 177 -5.97 31.43 -1.53
N PRO A 178 -6.92 30.91 -2.33
CA PRO A 178 -7.23 31.48 -3.64
C PRO A 178 -7.78 32.91 -3.57
N ALA A 179 -8.33 33.31 -2.42
CA ALA A 179 -8.76 34.71 -2.18
C ALA A 179 -7.61 35.73 -2.15
N LEU A 180 -6.36 35.28 -1.95
CA LEU A 180 -5.17 36.13 -1.95
C LEU A 180 -4.47 36.20 -3.32
N PHE A 181 -5.01 35.52 -4.33
CA PHE A 181 -4.40 35.44 -5.64
C PHE A 181 -4.74 36.70 -6.44
N THR A 182 -3.71 37.30 -7.01
CA THR A 182 -3.83 38.41 -7.94
C THR A 182 -4.14 37.89 -9.34
N ASN A 183 -4.58 38.79 -10.23
CA ASN A 183 -4.76 38.44 -11.65
C ASN A 183 -3.46 37.88 -12.26
N ALA A 184 -2.30 38.38 -11.84
CA ALA A 184 -1.00 37.89 -12.30
C ALA A 184 -0.72 36.44 -11.83
N ASP A 185 -1.12 36.09 -10.60
CA ASP A 185 -0.98 34.72 -10.07
C ASP A 185 -1.81 33.72 -10.90
N TRP A 186 -3.05 34.09 -11.26
CA TRP A 186 -3.92 33.26 -12.08
C TRP A 186 -3.43 33.09 -13.52
N LEU A 187 -2.90 34.17 -14.13
CA LEU A 187 -2.29 34.08 -15.46
C LEU A 187 -1.03 33.21 -15.45
N LEU A 188 -0.20 33.34 -14.41
CA LEU A 188 0.98 32.48 -14.22
C LEU A 188 0.57 31.01 -14.04
N ALA A 189 -0.51 30.72 -13.30
CA ALA A 189 -1.06 29.38 -13.19
C ALA A 189 -1.43 28.82 -14.57
N ALA A 190 -2.18 29.58 -15.36
CA ALA A 190 -2.60 29.17 -16.71
C ALA A 190 -1.39 28.87 -17.61
N GLU A 191 -0.40 29.76 -17.66
CA GLU A 191 0.81 29.59 -18.47
C GLU A 191 1.60 28.33 -18.07
N ARG A 192 1.77 28.10 -16.75
CA ARG A 192 2.45 26.91 -16.25
C ARG A 192 1.71 25.63 -16.62
N ILE A 193 0.39 25.59 -16.44
CA ILE A 193 -0.41 24.42 -16.81
C ILE A 193 -0.36 24.13 -18.32
N GLU A 194 -0.37 25.16 -19.18
CA GLU A 194 -0.18 24.95 -20.62
C GLU A 194 1.20 24.40 -20.96
N SER A 195 2.22 24.79 -20.20
CA SER A 195 3.58 24.25 -20.39
C SER A 195 3.67 22.74 -20.12
N PHE A 196 2.78 22.19 -19.28
CA PHE A 196 2.78 20.75 -18.94
C PHE A 196 2.47 19.87 -20.16
N ASN A 197 1.73 20.38 -21.15
CA ASN A 197 1.49 19.64 -22.40
C ASN A 197 2.78 19.41 -23.20
N ARG A 198 3.79 20.26 -23.03
CA ARG A 198 5.08 20.18 -23.73
C ARG A 198 6.13 19.46 -22.90
N ASN A 199 6.12 19.67 -21.59
CA ASN A 199 7.05 19.05 -20.65
C ASN A 199 6.33 18.75 -19.34
N GLU A 200 5.62 17.62 -19.30
CA GLU A 200 4.86 17.19 -18.14
C GLU A 200 5.81 16.96 -16.96
N PRO A 201 5.62 17.65 -15.82
CA PRO A 201 6.45 17.46 -14.65
C PRO A 201 6.13 16.13 -13.97
N PRO A 202 7.13 15.46 -13.37
CA PRO A 202 6.94 14.18 -12.69
C PRO A 202 5.92 14.26 -11.54
N GLU A 203 5.86 15.41 -10.86
CA GLU A 203 4.88 15.71 -9.81
C GLU A 203 3.43 15.61 -10.30
N PHE A 204 3.16 15.99 -11.55
CA PHE A 204 1.80 15.93 -12.09
C PHE A 204 1.35 14.48 -12.29
N ALA A 205 2.20 13.63 -12.86
CA ALA A 205 1.92 12.20 -13.00
C ALA A 205 1.74 11.54 -11.63
N LEU A 206 2.62 11.85 -10.66
CA LEU A 206 2.47 11.37 -9.28
C LEU A 206 1.12 11.77 -8.68
N GLY A 207 0.72 13.04 -8.84
CA GLY A 207 -0.56 13.54 -8.35
C GLY A 207 -1.77 12.90 -8.97
N LEU A 208 -1.75 12.75 -10.30
CA LEU A 208 -2.83 12.08 -11.02
C LEU A 208 -2.93 10.60 -10.61
N GLY A 209 -1.78 9.93 -10.41
CA GLY A 209 -1.74 8.57 -9.89
C GLY A 209 -2.35 8.45 -8.49
N LEU A 210 -2.02 9.38 -7.58
CA LEU A 210 -2.60 9.44 -6.24
C LEU A 210 -4.11 9.72 -6.28
N ALA A 211 -4.58 10.57 -7.20
CA ALA A 211 -6.01 10.82 -7.41
C ALA A 211 -6.76 9.54 -7.81
N TYR A 212 -6.21 8.77 -8.77
CA TYR A 212 -6.78 7.49 -9.15
C TYR A 212 -6.72 6.46 -8.02
N ALA A 213 -5.65 6.44 -7.22
CA ALA A 213 -5.56 5.56 -6.06
C ALA A 213 -6.66 5.86 -5.03
N LEU A 214 -6.93 7.14 -4.75
CA LEU A 214 -8.02 7.59 -3.88
C LEU A 214 -9.40 7.21 -4.44
N LEU A 215 -9.57 7.24 -5.76
CA LEU A 215 -10.79 6.78 -6.45
C LEU A 215 -10.91 5.24 -6.55
N GLY A 216 -9.95 4.50 -5.99
CA GLY A 216 -9.91 3.04 -6.11
C GLY A 216 -9.62 2.53 -7.53
N LYS A 217 -9.14 3.39 -8.43
CA LYS A 217 -8.75 3.06 -9.81
C LYS A 217 -7.27 2.64 -9.86
N SER A 218 -6.92 1.58 -9.11
CA SER A 218 -5.53 1.15 -8.91
C SER A 218 -4.73 0.93 -10.19
N GLY A 219 -5.35 0.34 -11.23
CA GLY A 219 -4.67 0.14 -12.52
C GLY A 219 -4.27 1.46 -13.22
N LEU A 220 -5.13 2.47 -13.17
CA LEU A 220 -4.84 3.80 -13.73
C LEU A 220 -3.77 4.51 -12.90
N ALA A 221 -3.83 4.36 -11.56
CA ALA A 221 -2.82 4.90 -10.66
C ALA A 221 -1.42 4.35 -11.00
N LEU A 222 -1.31 3.04 -11.19
CA LEU A 222 -0.04 2.38 -11.53
C LEU A 222 0.51 2.85 -12.89
N VAL A 223 -0.35 3.08 -13.88
CA VAL A 223 0.07 3.67 -15.16
C VAL A 223 0.71 5.04 -14.96
N GLU A 224 0.12 5.89 -14.12
CA GLU A 224 0.69 7.22 -13.87
C GLU A 224 1.98 7.15 -13.05
N PHE A 225 2.11 6.23 -12.09
CA PHE A 225 3.36 6.04 -11.34
C PHE A 225 4.50 5.50 -12.21
N GLU A 226 4.22 4.66 -13.22
CA GLU A 226 5.22 4.26 -14.22
C GLU A 226 5.74 5.45 -15.05
N ARG A 227 4.92 6.48 -15.23
CA ARG A 227 5.24 7.67 -16.04
C ARG A 227 5.96 8.76 -15.25
N THR A 228 5.90 8.72 -13.93
CA THR A 228 6.50 9.73 -13.06
C THR A 228 8.00 9.90 -13.30
N ALA A 229 8.75 8.87 -13.73
CA ALA A 229 10.19 8.97 -14.02
C ALA A 229 10.98 9.68 -12.89
N PRO A 230 11.27 8.97 -11.77
CA PRO A 230 11.79 9.57 -10.52
C PRO A 230 13.07 10.41 -10.69
N GLU A 231 13.87 10.15 -11.71
CA GLU A 231 15.07 10.90 -12.05
C GLU A 231 14.80 12.32 -12.59
N ARG A 232 13.55 12.63 -12.97
CA ARG A 232 13.14 13.93 -13.51
C ARG A 232 12.68 14.92 -12.43
N PHE A 233 12.55 14.48 -11.17
CA PHE A 233 12.19 15.41 -10.09
C PHE A 233 13.26 16.46 -9.92
N ALA A 234 12.85 17.73 -9.78
CA ALA A 234 13.79 18.83 -9.54
C ALA A 234 14.54 18.66 -8.20
N ASP A 235 13.86 18.09 -7.20
CA ASP A 235 14.45 17.68 -5.92
C ASP A 235 14.54 16.15 -5.86
N PRO A 236 15.76 15.56 -5.80
CA PRO A 236 15.94 14.13 -5.64
C PRO A 236 15.23 13.53 -4.43
N ALA A 237 14.99 14.33 -3.37
CA ALA A 237 14.25 13.89 -2.20
C ALA A 237 12.78 13.56 -2.51
N HIS A 238 12.23 14.01 -3.64
CA HIS A 238 10.85 13.69 -4.05
C HIS A 238 10.73 12.32 -4.72
N ALA A 239 11.83 11.78 -5.26
CA ALA A 239 11.83 10.50 -5.97
C ALA A 239 11.29 9.34 -5.11
N VAL A 240 11.47 9.44 -3.79
CA VAL A 240 11.00 8.49 -2.78
C VAL A 240 9.47 8.36 -2.71
N PHE A 241 8.72 9.35 -3.18
CA PHE A 241 7.26 9.30 -3.17
C PHE A 241 6.70 8.27 -4.15
N VAL A 242 7.44 7.93 -5.21
CA VAL A 242 7.02 6.94 -6.21
C VAL A 242 6.96 5.52 -5.62
N PRO A 243 8.04 4.96 -5.04
CA PRO A 243 7.97 3.65 -4.40
C PRO A 243 6.97 3.63 -3.26
N LEU A 244 6.84 4.71 -2.48
CA LEU A 244 5.82 4.81 -1.43
C LEU A 244 4.39 4.72 -1.98
N ALA A 245 4.07 5.49 -3.01
CA ALA A 245 2.74 5.49 -3.62
C ALA A 245 2.40 4.12 -4.23
N ARG A 246 3.38 3.46 -4.86
CA ARG A 246 3.24 2.09 -5.37
C ARG A 246 3.05 1.10 -4.24
N ALA A 247 3.82 1.18 -3.16
CA ALA A 247 3.67 0.32 -1.99
C ALA A 247 2.25 0.41 -1.42
N VAL A 248 1.71 1.63 -1.30
CA VAL A 248 0.34 1.87 -0.83
C VAL A 248 -0.71 1.25 -1.76
N VAL A 249 -0.58 1.41 -3.08
CA VAL A 249 -1.51 0.83 -4.05
C VAL A 249 -1.41 -0.71 -4.10
N PHE A 250 -0.20 -1.27 -4.08
CA PHE A 250 0.01 -2.71 -4.02
C PHE A 250 -0.58 -3.31 -2.75
N SER A 251 -0.38 -2.64 -1.61
CA SER A 251 -0.97 -3.08 -0.35
C SER A 251 -2.50 -3.12 -0.47
N ARG A 252 -3.14 -2.08 -1.01
CA ARG A 252 -4.60 -2.04 -1.28
C ARG A 252 -5.08 -3.18 -2.19
N LEU A 253 -4.26 -3.61 -3.15
CA LEU A 253 -4.55 -4.73 -4.05
C LEU A 253 -4.34 -6.11 -3.39
N GLY A 254 -3.80 -6.15 -2.17
CA GLY A 254 -3.39 -7.41 -1.52
C GLY A 254 -2.04 -7.94 -2.04
N PHE A 255 -1.28 -7.13 -2.78
CA PHE A 255 0.04 -7.49 -3.30
C PHE A 255 1.12 -7.16 -2.27
N ILE A 256 1.17 -7.95 -1.20
CA ILE A 256 1.97 -7.69 -0.02
C ILE A 256 3.47 -7.76 -0.33
N GLU A 257 3.91 -8.75 -1.10
CA GLU A 257 5.33 -8.93 -1.43
C GLU A 257 5.82 -7.81 -2.36
N LEU A 258 5.01 -7.41 -3.34
CA LEU A 258 5.30 -6.26 -4.20
C LEU A 258 5.31 -4.96 -3.39
N ALA A 259 4.38 -4.78 -2.45
CA ALA A 259 4.37 -3.62 -1.58
C ALA A 259 5.64 -3.54 -0.71
N ALA A 260 6.07 -4.66 -0.13
CA ALA A 260 7.31 -4.75 0.63
C ALA A 260 8.54 -4.44 -0.22
N LEU A 261 8.60 -4.93 -1.46
CA LEU A 261 9.69 -4.62 -2.41
C LEU A 261 9.75 -3.14 -2.80
N GLU A 262 8.61 -2.46 -2.90
CA GLU A 262 8.60 -1.01 -3.13
C GLU A 262 9.01 -0.25 -1.87
N ALA A 263 8.49 -0.64 -0.69
CA ALA A 263 8.87 -0.03 0.58
C ALA A 263 10.38 -0.13 0.84
N SER A 264 11.03 -1.25 0.48
CA SER A 264 12.48 -1.42 0.64
C SER A 264 13.35 -0.48 -0.20
N LYS A 265 12.76 0.26 -1.15
CA LYS A 265 13.46 1.26 -1.96
C LYS A 265 13.51 2.63 -1.27
N ILE A 266 12.80 2.79 -0.15
CA ILE A 266 12.78 4.03 0.65
C ILE A 266 14.02 4.03 1.55
N SER A 267 14.87 5.07 1.44
CA SER A 267 16.06 5.21 2.28
C SER A 267 15.69 5.65 3.70
N GLU A 268 16.40 5.12 4.69
CA GLU A 268 16.31 5.48 6.12
C GLU A 268 17.29 6.61 6.53
N ASP A 269 18.11 7.10 5.59
CA ASP A 269 19.24 8.00 5.90
C ASP A 269 18.76 9.40 6.31
N THR A 270 17.55 9.78 5.89
CA THR A 270 16.93 11.06 6.21
C THR A 270 15.77 10.87 7.19
N GLU A 271 15.48 11.90 7.98
CA GLU A 271 14.31 11.90 8.87
C GLU A 271 13.00 11.68 8.09
N GLN A 272 12.83 12.40 6.98
CA GLN A 272 11.71 12.20 6.07
C GLN A 272 11.66 10.74 5.60
N GLY A 273 12.76 10.19 5.09
CA GLY A 273 12.85 8.81 4.64
C GLY A 273 12.42 7.79 5.70
N ARG A 274 12.85 7.96 6.95
CA ARG A 274 12.40 7.12 8.08
C ARG A 274 10.90 7.22 8.34
N GLN A 275 10.33 8.42 8.30
CA GLN A 275 8.89 8.60 8.48
C GLN A 275 8.09 7.96 7.35
N LEU A 276 8.55 8.09 6.10
CA LEU A 276 7.93 7.45 4.94
C LEU A 276 7.98 5.93 5.07
N LEU A 277 9.13 5.38 5.46
CA LEU A 277 9.30 3.95 5.65
C LEU A 277 8.43 3.44 6.80
N ALA A 278 8.34 4.17 7.92
CA ALA A 278 7.45 3.83 9.02
C ALA A 278 5.97 3.80 8.57
N ALA A 279 5.58 4.73 7.69
CA ALA A 279 4.23 4.76 7.12
C ALA A 279 3.96 3.57 6.18
N ALA A 280 4.96 3.14 5.40
CA ALA A 280 4.87 1.95 4.57
C ALA A 280 4.72 0.66 5.41
N HIS A 281 5.54 0.51 6.46
CA HIS A 281 5.44 -0.61 7.41
C HIS A 281 4.11 -0.63 8.17
N ALA A 282 3.61 0.53 8.62
CA ALA A 282 2.28 0.63 9.22
C ALA A 282 1.18 0.20 8.24
N GLY A 283 1.31 0.57 6.95
CA GLY A 283 0.44 0.09 5.88
C GLY A 283 0.45 -1.44 5.79
N LEU A 284 1.63 -2.05 5.68
CA LEU A 284 1.79 -3.52 5.62
C LEU A 284 1.21 -4.22 6.85
N ALA A 285 1.46 -3.71 8.07
CA ALA A 285 0.89 -4.23 9.31
C ALA A 285 -0.65 -4.26 9.28
N TYR A 286 -1.27 -3.22 8.74
CA TYR A 286 -2.72 -3.18 8.56
C TYR A 286 -3.20 -4.30 7.61
N PHE A 287 -2.50 -4.57 6.50
CA PHE A 287 -2.91 -5.65 5.59
C PHE A 287 -2.72 -7.03 6.20
N TYR A 288 -1.62 -7.27 6.91
CA TYR A 288 -1.45 -8.52 7.66
C TYR A 288 -2.51 -8.73 8.74
N THR A 289 -3.07 -7.65 9.30
CA THR A 289 -4.21 -7.71 10.23
C THR A 289 -5.44 -8.29 9.53
N SER A 290 -5.70 -7.93 8.28
CA SER A 290 -6.82 -8.49 7.50
C SER A 290 -6.64 -9.98 7.19
N GLU A 291 -5.40 -10.45 7.01
CA GLU A 291 -5.07 -11.88 6.86
C GLU A 291 -5.02 -12.64 8.20
N LYS A 292 -5.12 -11.94 9.34
CA LYS A 292 -4.86 -12.48 10.69
C LYS A 292 -3.45 -13.08 10.84
N ASP A 293 -2.48 -12.61 10.07
CA ASP A 293 -1.07 -13.01 10.19
C ASP A 293 -0.37 -12.16 11.27
N TRP A 294 -0.76 -12.39 12.53
CA TRP A 294 -0.34 -11.56 13.68
C TRP A 294 1.17 -11.50 13.88
N LYS A 295 1.90 -12.56 13.49
CA LYS A 295 3.37 -12.56 13.52
C LYS A 295 3.95 -11.48 12.59
N GLN A 296 3.38 -11.35 11.39
CA GLN A 296 3.81 -10.30 10.46
C GLN A 296 3.32 -8.92 10.89
N VAL A 297 2.12 -8.82 11.46
CA VAL A 297 1.66 -7.56 12.09
C VAL A 297 2.68 -7.08 13.13
N ASP A 298 3.07 -7.94 14.07
CA ASP A 298 4.02 -7.61 15.13
C ASP A 298 5.39 -7.21 14.57
N ARG A 299 5.86 -7.91 13.53
CA ARG A 299 7.12 -7.57 12.83
C ARG A 299 7.05 -6.19 12.17
N GLU A 300 6.02 -5.94 11.37
CA GLU A 300 5.89 -4.68 10.63
C GLU A 300 5.66 -3.49 11.58
N LEU A 301 4.92 -3.68 12.68
CA LEU A 301 4.81 -2.67 13.73
C LEU A 301 6.15 -2.38 14.40
N ALA A 302 6.95 -3.42 14.70
CA ALA A 302 8.28 -3.22 15.26
C ALA A 302 9.22 -2.45 14.30
N LEU A 303 9.15 -2.73 13.00
CA LEU A 303 9.90 -1.98 11.98
C LEU A 303 9.41 -0.53 11.87
N ALA A 304 8.10 -0.31 11.92
CA ALA A 304 7.53 1.03 11.92
C ALA A 304 7.94 1.86 13.14
N VAL A 305 7.93 1.26 14.35
CA VAL A 305 8.41 1.92 15.59
C VAL A 305 9.91 2.20 15.51
N ARG A 306 10.70 1.27 14.98
CA ARG A 306 12.14 1.46 14.84
C ARG A 306 12.46 2.64 13.92
N ALA A 307 11.73 2.75 12.80
CA ALA A 307 11.89 3.85 11.86
C ALA A 307 11.36 5.17 12.45
N TRP A 308 10.20 5.15 13.12
CA TRP A 308 9.60 6.32 13.75
C TRP A 308 8.85 5.95 15.05
N PRO A 309 9.47 6.16 16.23
CA PRO A 309 8.91 5.71 17.50
C PRO A 309 7.56 6.34 17.88
N ASN A 310 7.32 7.59 17.46
CA ASN A 310 6.12 8.34 17.79
C ASN A 310 5.07 8.31 16.66
N ASN A 311 5.13 7.32 15.76
CA ASN A 311 4.19 7.22 14.64
C ASN A 311 2.76 6.97 15.14
N PRO A 312 1.81 7.89 14.94
CA PRO A 312 0.44 7.76 15.44
C PRO A 312 -0.34 6.60 14.80
N LEU A 313 0.02 6.15 13.59
CA LEU A 313 -0.60 4.95 12.98
C LEU A 313 -0.19 3.68 13.70
N VAL A 314 1.03 3.61 14.23
CA VAL A 314 1.49 2.43 14.97
C VAL A 314 0.73 2.30 16.27
N VAL A 315 0.46 3.40 16.97
CA VAL A 315 -0.34 3.38 18.21
C VAL A 315 -1.74 2.83 17.95
N PHE A 316 -2.39 3.27 16.87
CA PHE A 316 -3.69 2.76 16.45
C PHE A 316 -3.64 1.24 16.16
N LEU A 317 -2.70 0.80 15.33
CA LEU A 317 -2.59 -0.62 14.94
C LEU A 317 -2.16 -1.52 16.11
N THR A 318 -1.42 -0.98 17.08
CA THR A 318 -1.07 -1.67 18.33
C THR A 318 -2.32 -1.89 19.18
N GLY A 319 -3.21 -0.88 19.27
CA GLY A 319 -4.52 -1.04 19.90
C GLY A 319 -5.33 -2.17 19.26
N GLU A 320 -5.36 -2.24 17.93
CA GLU A 320 -6.05 -3.32 17.20
C GLU A 320 -5.44 -4.70 17.45
N ARG A 321 -4.11 -4.78 17.49
CA ARG A 321 -3.38 -6.00 17.82
C ARG A 321 -3.71 -6.49 19.24
N LEU A 322 -3.84 -5.57 20.20
CA LEU A 322 -4.25 -5.89 21.58
C LEU A 322 -5.70 -6.37 21.66
N LEU A 323 -6.62 -5.80 20.87
CA LEU A 323 -8.00 -6.30 20.77
C LEU A 323 -8.05 -7.72 20.23
N ALA A 324 -7.22 -8.05 19.23
CA ALA A 324 -7.12 -9.41 18.70
C ALA A 324 -6.63 -10.44 19.72
N ASP A 325 -5.81 -10.02 20.69
CA ASP A 325 -5.39 -10.85 21.84
C ASP A 325 -6.43 -10.93 22.96
N GLY A 326 -7.59 -10.27 22.82
CA GLY A 326 -8.60 -10.16 23.88
C GLY A 326 -8.21 -9.22 25.03
N ARG A 327 -7.17 -8.41 24.86
CA ARG A 327 -6.67 -7.44 25.86
C ARG A 327 -7.40 -6.10 25.75
N THR A 328 -8.73 -6.14 25.87
CA THR A 328 -9.62 -5.01 25.57
C THR A 328 -9.31 -3.75 26.38
N GLU A 329 -9.09 -3.86 27.69
CA GLU A 329 -8.82 -2.69 28.54
C GLU A 329 -7.53 -1.97 28.14
N GLN A 330 -6.47 -2.74 27.84
CA GLN A 330 -5.18 -2.19 27.44
C GLN A 330 -5.23 -1.60 26.03
N ALA A 331 -6.01 -2.19 25.13
CA ALA A 331 -6.28 -1.61 23.82
C ALA A 331 -6.98 -0.26 23.95
N LEU A 332 -8.03 -0.17 24.78
CA LEU A 332 -8.76 1.08 25.03
C LEU A 332 -7.87 2.13 25.68
N GLU A 333 -7.01 1.76 26.63
CA GLU A 333 -6.03 2.67 27.23
C GLU A 333 -5.04 3.20 26.18
N THR A 334 -4.49 2.31 25.35
CA THR A 334 -3.55 2.67 24.27
C THR A 334 -4.19 3.65 23.28
N LEU A 335 -5.41 3.34 22.83
CA LEU A 335 -6.16 4.17 21.90
C LEU A 335 -6.54 5.53 22.51
N THR A 336 -6.97 5.55 23.78
CA THR A 336 -7.36 6.79 24.48
C THR A 336 -6.15 7.70 24.73
N ARG A 337 -4.98 7.12 25.02
CA ARG A 337 -3.72 7.88 25.18
C ARG A 337 -3.30 8.53 23.86
N ALA A 338 -3.52 7.84 22.73
CA ALA A 338 -3.23 8.37 21.39
C ALA A 338 -4.06 9.62 21.05
N THR A 339 -5.31 9.71 21.56
CA THR A 339 -6.19 10.86 21.33
C THR A 339 -5.89 12.07 22.22
N ALA A 340 -5.04 11.92 23.24
CA ALA A 340 -4.74 12.98 24.19
C ALA A 340 -3.62 13.96 23.73
N GLY A 341 -2.98 13.71 22.58
CA GLY A 341 -1.89 14.53 22.03
C GLY A 341 -2.28 15.35 20.79
N THR A 342 -1.55 16.45 20.53
CA THR A 342 -1.82 17.39 19.42
C THR A 342 -1.34 16.89 18.04
N GLU A 343 -0.27 16.09 17.98
CA GLU A 343 0.35 15.64 16.72
C GLU A 343 -0.53 14.64 15.93
N GLY A 344 -1.48 13.97 16.59
CA GLY A 344 -2.40 13.00 16.00
C GLY A 344 -3.85 13.47 15.85
N ALA A 345 -4.14 14.76 16.02
CA ALA A 345 -5.51 15.27 16.13
C ALA A 345 -6.43 14.90 14.95
N TRP A 346 -5.87 14.69 13.75
CA TRP A 346 -6.63 14.27 12.57
C TRP A 346 -7.11 12.80 12.64
N LEU A 347 -6.40 11.96 13.38
CA LEU A 347 -6.71 10.54 13.60
C LEU A 347 -7.65 10.36 14.80
N ALA A 348 -7.72 11.35 15.70
CA ALA A 348 -8.52 11.27 16.92
C ALA A 348 -10.02 10.94 16.70
N PRO A 349 -10.75 11.56 15.75
CA PRO A 349 -12.15 11.21 15.51
C PRO A 349 -12.36 9.74 15.11
N LEU A 350 -11.37 9.16 14.42
CA LEU A 350 -11.41 7.78 13.95
C LEU A 350 -11.10 6.80 15.08
N ILE A 351 -10.11 7.14 15.91
CA ILE A 351 -9.81 6.39 17.13
C ILE A 351 -11.01 6.42 18.09
N GLU A 352 -11.63 7.58 18.29
CA GLU A 352 -12.82 7.72 19.13
C GLU A 352 -14.00 6.89 18.61
N GLN A 353 -14.25 6.90 17.30
CA GLN A 353 -15.28 6.06 16.68
C GLN A 353 -14.99 4.57 16.94
N ARG A 354 -13.73 4.14 16.83
CA ARG A 354 -13.33 2.76 17.08
C ARG A 354 -13.48 2.39 18.56
N VAL A 355 -13.04 3.25 19.48
CA VAL A 355 -13.19 3.09 20.93
C VAL A 355 -14.67 2.92 21.31
N ARG A 356 -15.57 3.75 20.77
CA ARG A 356 -17.02 3.61 20.99
C ARG A 356 -17.54 2.28 20.46
N THR A 357 -17.18 1.93 19.22
CA THR A 357 -17.59 0.67 18.58
C THR A 357 -17.19 -0.56 19.41
N VAL A 358 -15.98 -0.55 19.98
CA VAL A 358 -15.49 -1.64 20.84
C VAL A 358 -16.24 -1.66 22.17
N ARG A 359 -16.41 -0.50 22.82
CA ARG A 359 -17.10 -0.38 24.11
C ARG A 359 -18.56 -0.81 24.04
N ASP A 360 -19.23 -0.47 22.94
CA ASP A 360 -20.66 -0.73 22.74
C ASP A 360 -20.92 -2.14 22.19
N SER A 361 -19.86 -2.89 21.82
CA SER A 361 -20.00 -4.26 21.32
C SER A 361 -20.23 -5.27 22.46
N SER A 362 -21.30 -6.06 22.36
CA SER A 362 -21.57 -7.17 23.28
C SER A 362 -20.88 -8.44 22.79
N GLY A 363 -19.65 -8.71 23.24
CA GLY A 363 -18.93 -9.95 22.95
C GLY A 363 -17.53 -9.74 22.40
N ALA A 364 -17.13 -10.55 21.41
CA ALA A 364 -15.83 -10.39 20.75
C ALA A 364 -15.82 -9.05 20.00
N PRO A 365 -14.74 -8.26 20.11
CA PRO A 365 -14.66 -6.97 19.45
C PRO A 365 -14.84 -7.15 17.94
N PRO A 366 -15.67 -6.32 17.29
CA PRO A 366 -15.93 -6.47 15.87
C PRO A 366 -14.62 -6.34 15.09
N PRO A 367 -14.45 -7.10 13.99
CA PRO A 367 -13.24 -7.05 13.18
C PRO A 367 -12.94 -5.61 12.77
N LEU A 368 -11.66 -5.31 12.56
CA LEU A 368 -11.22 -4.02 12.04
C LEU A 368 -11.89 -3.79 10.68
N ALA A 369 -12.99 -3.06 10.67
CA ALA A 369 -13.74 -2.72 9.48
C ALA A 369 -13.53 -1.23 9.18
N PHE A 370 -12.31 -0.90 8.75
CA PHE A 370 -12.11 0.29 7.94
C PHE A 370 -11.80 -0.16 6.52
N ASP A 371 -12.38 0.49 5.52
CA ASP A 371 -12.11 0.24 4.11
C ASP A 371 -10.60 0.34 3.84
N SER A 372 -10.04 -0.46 2.95
CA SER A 372 -8.71 -0.24 2.36
C SER A 372 -8.43 1.23 1.96
N ALA A 373 -9.47 2.02 1.63
CA ALA A 373 -9.38 3.46 1.37
C ALA A 373 -8.99 4.27 2.61
N PHE A 374 -9.36 3.82 3.81
CA PHE A 374 -8.94 4.41 5.08
C PHE A 374 -7.44 4.35 5.25
N THR A 375 -6.80 3.19 5.04
CA THR A 375 -5.35 3.04 5.22
C THR A 375 -4.59 3.93 4.24
N VAL A 376 -5.02 3.96 2.97
CA VAL A 376 -4.48 4.90 1.98
C VAL A 376 -4.63 6.34 2.47
N LYS A 377 -5.82 6.73 2.92
CA LYS A 377 -6.10 8.09 3.41
C LYS A 377 -5.28 8.44 4.65
N CYS A 378 -5.10 7.51 5.57
CA CYS A 378 -4.36 7.67 6.81
C CYS A 378 -2.86 7.78 6.55
N THR A 379 -2.30 6.89 5.73
CA THR A 379 -0.92 6.98 5.25
C THR A 379 -0.70 8.31 4.54
N LEU A 380 -1.53 8.68 3.57
CA LEU A 380 -1.38 9.95 2.85
C LEU A 380 -1.54 11.18 3.75
N ARG A 381 -2.44 11.16 4.75
CA ARG A 381 -2.58 12.28 5.71
C ARG A 381 -1.42 12.40 6.67
N LEU A 382 -0.87 11.29 7.12
CA LEU A 382 0.35 11.26 7.93
C LEU A 382 1.50 11.92 7.17
N LEU A 383 1.65 11.53 5.90
CA LEU A 383 2.65 12.09 5.00
C LEU A 383 2.46 13.60 4.79
N ILE A 384 1.22 14.05 4.60
CA ILE A 384 0.91 15.48 4.51
C ILE A 384 1.28 16.21 5.79
N HIS A 385 1.01 15.63 6.97
CA HIS A 385 1.22 16.29 8.27
C HIS A 385 2.70 16.46 8.59
N GLU A 386 3.48 15.40 8.47
CA GLU A 386 4.91 15.43 8.77
C GLU A 386 5.70 16.26 7.77
N ALA A 387 5.30 16.18 6.50
CA ALA A 387 6.03 16.83 5.45
C ALA A 387 5.74 18.36 5.38
N LYS A 388 4.83 18.91 6.22
CA LYS A 388 4.57 20.38 6.29
C LYS A 388 5.80 21.22 6.58
N GLN A 389 6.82 20.62 7.20
CA GLN A 389 8.06 21.30 7.57
C GLN A 389 9.15 21.24 6.49
N SER A 390 8.93 20.51 5.39
CA SER A 390 9.88 20.41 4.27
C SER A 390 9.28 20.95 2.97
N GLY A 391 10.14 21.43 2.06
CA GLY A 391 9.71 21.84 0.70
C GLY A 391 9.00 20.69 -0.04
N ALA A 392 9.55 19.48 0.09
CA ALA A 392 8.99 18.26 -0.47
C ALA A 392 7.60 17.92 0.02
N GLY A 393 7.33 18.16 1.28
CA GLY A 393 6.02 17.87 1.83
C GLY A 393 4.96 18.91 1.60
N ARG A 394 5.34 20.19 1.53
CA ARG A 394 4.43 21.23 1.01
C ARG A 394 4.02 20.91 -0.42
N LYS A 395 4.97 20.45 -1.24
CA LYS A 395 4.70 20.00 -2.61
C LYS A 395 3.78 18.78 -2.64
N LEU A 396 4.05 17.74 -1.84
CA LEU A 396 3.20 16.56 -1.71
C LEU A 396 1.79 16.92 -1.22
N ALA A 397 1.67 17.85 -0.27
CA ALA A 397 0.39 18.33 0.23
C ALA A 397 -0.43 19.01 -0.86
N GLY A 398 0.17 19.94 -1.62
CA GLY A 398 -0.51 20.58 -2.76
C GLY A 398 -0.94 19.58 -3.83
N ILE A 399 -0.10 18.58 -4.12
CA ILE A 399 -0.42 17.48 -5.02
C ILE A 399 -1.63 16.66 -4.51
N LEU A 400 -1.65 16.34 -3.21
CA LEU A 400 -2.73 15.56 -2.61
C LEU A 400 -4.04 16.34 -2.46
N GLU A 401 -3.96 17.65 -2.19
CA GLU A 401 -5.11 18.55 -2.22
C GLU A 401 -5.71 18.62 -3.62
N ALA A 402 -4.88 18.80 -4.66
CA ALA A 402 -5.32 18.73 -6.04
C ALA A 402 -5.94 17.35 -6.36
N ALA A 403 -5.32 16.26 -5.92
CA ALA A 403 -5.82 14.90 -6.11
C ALA A 403 -7.18 14.65 -5.44
N GLN A 404 -7.51 15.33 -4.34
CA GLN A 404 -8.81 15.23 -3.68
C GLN A 404 -9.90 16.05 -4.39
N LEU A 405 -9.53 17.12 -5.09
CA LEU A 405 -10.45 17.98 -5.86
C LEU A 405 -10.67 17.49 -7.30
N LEU A 406 -9.71 16.75 -7.86
CA LEU A 406 -9.77 16.20 -9.21
C LEU A 406 -11.02 15.34 -9.49
N PRO A 407 -11.45 14.42 -8.59
CA PRO A 407 -12.62 13.59 -8.82
C PRO A 407 -13.90 14.37 -9.14
N SER A 408 -14.21 15.44 -8.41
CA SER A 408 -15.41 16.25 -8.67
C SER A 408 -15.34 16.98 -10.01
N ALA A 409 -14.14 17.34 -10.45
CA ALA A 409 -13.92 17.93 -11.78
C ALA A 409 -14.02 16.88 -12.91
N LEU A 410 -13.67 15.62 -12.63
CA LEU A 410 -13.76 14.52 -13.59
C LEU A 410 -15.19 13.97 -13.71
N GLU A 411 -15.92 13.88 -12.60
CA GLU A 411 -17.31 13.37 -12.55
C GLU A 411 -18.36 14.42 -12.95
N GLY A 412 -18.05 15.72 -12.80
CA GLY A 412 -18.93 16.83 -13.19
C GLY A 412 -19.18 17.02 -14.70
N SER A 413 -18.87 16.02 -15.51
CA SER A 413 -19.16 15.98 -16.95
C SER A 413 -20.41 15.16 -17.32
N ASP A 414 -21.13 14.62 -16.34
CA ASP A 414 -22.38 13.88 -16.54
C ASP A 414 -23.59 14.68 -16.00
N PRO A 415 -24.35 15.40 -16.86
CA PRO A 415 -25.47 16.23 -16.43
C PRO A 415 -26.73 15.44 -16.01
N GLU A 416 -26.73 14.11 -16.03
CA GLU A 416 -27.94 13.28 -15.86
C GLU A 416 -27.78 12.09 -14.91
N ARG A 417 -27.35 12.33 -13.66
CA ARG A 417 -27.61 11.34 -12.59
C ARG A 417 -28.78 11.78 -11.72
N PRO A 418 -29.97 11.16 -11.85
CA PRO A 418 -31.08 11.49 -10.99
C PRO A 418 -30.73 11.11 -9.55
N VAL A 419 -30.96 12.04 -8.64
CA VAL A 419 -30.85 11.82 -7.20
C VAL A 419 -31.82 10.69 -6.87
N ALA A 420 -31.28 9.56 -6.39
CA ALA A 420 -32.10 8.48 -5.89
C ALA A 420 -32.92 9.02 -4.72
N GLU A 421 -34.24 9.05 -4.90
CA GLU A 421 -35.20 9.40 -3.86
C GLU A 421 -35.02 8.47 -2.66
N THR A 422 -34.81 9.07 -1.50
CA THR A 422 -34.79 8.39 -0.20
C THR A 422 -36.18 7.78 0.04
N PRO A 423 -36.30 6.48 0.37
CA PRO A 423 -37.60 5.93 0.74
C PRO A 423 -38.02 6.45 2.11
N GLN A 424 -39.28 6.89 2.20
CA GLN A 424 -39.96 7.31 3.43
C GLN A 424 -40.22 6.13 4.38
#